data_AF-A0A438BYK4-F1
#
_entry.id   AF-A0A438BYK4-F1
#
_cell.length_a   1.000
_cell.length_b   1.000
_cell.length_c   1.000
_cell.angle_alpha   90.00
_cell.angle_beta   90.00
_cell.angle_gamma   90.00
#
_symmetry.space_group_name_H-M   'P 1'
#
loop_
_entity.id
_entity.type
_entity.pdbx_description
1 polymer ?
#
loop_
_entity_poly.entity_id
_entity_poly.type
_entity_poly.pdbx_seq_one_letter_code
_entity_poly.pdbx_strand_id
1 'polypeptide(L)'
;MFLDERSFTLSISRIEPKGFGCNGVNPEAKPKLKRFLRESNCALAVSLNATTDEVRNWVMPINRKYNLSLLLQTLREELRSKHNYKVLFEYVMLVGVNDSLEDARRLIDLVQGIPCKVNLISFNPHCGSQFKPTSEEKITEFRNILAEAGCIVFLRPNRGDDQMAACGQLGKPGQVQAPLLRVPAKFQSAPT
;
A
#
# COMPACT_ATOMS: atom_id res chain seq x y z
N MET A 1 -11.18 -6.95 -7.80
CA MET A 1 -10.41 -5.69 -7.64
C MET A 1 -9.14 -5.91 -8.43
N PHE A 2 -9.20 -5.64 -9.73
CA PHE A 2 -8.06 -5.77 -10.63
C PHE A 2 -7.10 -4.63 -10.32
N LEU A 3 -5.88 -4.97 -9.92
CA LEU A 3 -4.86 -3.97 -9.61
C LEU A 3 -4.14 -3.60 -10.92
N ASP A 4 -4.79 -2.73 -11.71
CA ASP A 4 -4.26 -2.03 -12.89
C ASP A 4 -3.08 -1.12 -12.49
N GLU A 5 -2.30 -0.58 -13.43
CA GLU A 5 -1.18 0.35 -13.21
C GLU A 5 -1.52 1.57 -12.33
N ARG A 6 -2.81 1.85 -12.18
CA ARG A 6 -3.40 2.79 -11.20
C ARG A 6 -3.28 2.38 -9.73
N SER A 7 -2.79 1.17 -9.44
CA SER A 7 -2.74 0.59 -8.10
C SER A 7 -1.43 0.89 -7.37
N PHE A 8 -0.39 1.26 -8.11
CA PHE A 8 0.91 1.69 -7.57
C PHE A 8 1.12 3.21 -7.64
N THR A 9 0.23 3.95 -8.29
CA THR A 9 0.01 5.36 -7.96
C THR A 9 -0.61 5.45 -6.59
N LEU A 10 -0.17 6.42 -5.77
CA LEU A 10 -0.67 6.71 -4.44
C LEU A 10 -2.21 6.55 -4.37
N SER A 11 -2.70 5.37 -3.96
CA SER A 11 -4.12 5.18 -3.74
C SER A 11 -4.44 5.83 -2.41
N ILE A 12 -4.75 7.13 -2.45
CA ILE A 12 -5.59 7.71 -1.42
C ILE A 12 -7.01 7.25 -1.70
N SER A 13 -7.31 6.03 -1.27
CA SER A 13 -8.67 5.52 -1.24
C SER A 13 -9.35 6.15 -0.02
N ARG A 14 -10.25 7.08 -0.30
CA ARG A 14 -11.19 7.63 0.68
C ARG A 14 -12.06 6.48 1.16
N ILE A 15 -11.94 6.06 2.42
CA ILE A 15 -12.85 5.05 2.99
C ILE A 15 -14.14 5.79 3.37
N GLU A 16 -15.19 5.56 2.59
CA GLU A 16 -16.49 6.21 2.75
C GLU A 16 -17.22 5.72 4.01
N PRO A 17 -17.83 6.60 4.82
CA PRO A 17 -19.04 6.22 5.53
C PRO A 17 -20.15 6.06 4.48
N LYS A 18 -20.88 4.93 4.50
CA LYS A 18 -21.95 4.61 3.55
C LYS A 18 -22.85 5.83 3.30
N GLY A 19 -22.92 6.33 2.06
CA GLY A 19 -24.03 7.17 1.60
C GLY A 19 -23.75 8.59 1.08
N PHE A 20 -22.50 9.02 0.85
CA PHE A 20 -22.25 10.31 0.19
C PHE A 20 -21.21 10.15 -0.93
N GLY A 21 -21.68 10.26 -2.18
CA GLY A 21 -20.84 10.19 -3.36
C GLY A 21 -19.76 11.28 -3.36
N CYS A 22 -18.51 10.87 -3.39
CA CYS A 22 -17.36 11.75 -3.51
C CYS A 22 -16.31 11.11 -4.41
N ASN A 23 -16.16 11.63 -5.63
CA ASN A 23 -15.18 11.15 -6.60
C ASN A 23 -13.76 11.14 -6.00
N GLY A 24 -13.00 10.08 -6.32
CA GLY A 24 -11.65 9.83 -5.83
C GLY A 24 -10.72 11.03 -6.05
N VAL A 25 -10.05 11.47 -5.00
CA VAL A 25 -9.04 12.52 -5.07
C VAL A 25 -7.70 11.84 -5.30
N ASN A 26 -7.11 12.02 -6.48
CA ASN A 26 -5.67 11.78 -6.68
C ASN A 26 -4.92 13.04 -6.20
N PRO A 27 -4.34 13.06 -5.00
CA PRO A 27 -3.75 14.25 -4.42
C PRO A 27 -2.30 14.32 -4.90
N GLU A 28 -2.12 14.68 -6.15
CA GLU A 28 -0.82 14.74 -6.83
C GLU A 28 0.13 15.82 -6.31
N ALA A 29 -0.02 16.34 -5.08
CA ALA A 29 0.94 17.28 -4.46
C ALA A 29 0.70 17.45 -2.94
N LYS A 30 1.77 17.68 -2.15
CA LYS A 30 1.73 18.06 -0.71
C LYS A 30 0.61 19.07 -0.37
N PRO A 31 0.35 20.13 -1.17
CA PRO A 31 -0.78 21.04 -0.95
C PRO A 31 -2.15 20.37 -0.98
N LYS A 32 -2.38 19.40 -1.88
CA LYS A 32 -3.67 18.69 -1.99
C LYS A 32 -3.91 17.77 -0.79
N LEU A 33 -2.87 17.09 -0.29
CA LEU A 33 -2.96 16.27 0.92
C LEU A 33 -3.25 17.13 2.17
N LYS A 34 -2.53 18.24 2.35
CA LYS A 34 -2.79 19.19 3.45
C LYS A 34 -4.22 19.71 3.38
N ARG A 35 -4.66 20.14 2.19
CA ARG A 35 -6.03 20.61 1.94
C ARG A 35 -7.07 19.54 2.28
N PHE A 36 -6.90 18.32 1.80
CA PHE A 36 -7.79 17.20 2.12
C PHE A 36 -7.86 16.94 3.62
N LEU A 37 -6.71 16.91 4.30
CA LEU A 37 -6.64 16.70 5.74
C LEU A 37 -7.27 17.85 6.53
N ARG A 38 -7.37 19.06 5.99
CA ARG A 38 -8.04 20.18 6.67
C ARG A 38 -9.53 20.26 6.38
N GLU A 39 -9.93 20.01 5.13
CA GLU A 39 -11.30 20.22 4.65
C GLU A 39 -12.18 18.97 4.72
N SER A 40 -11.59 17.77 4.82
CA SER A 40 -12.33 16.50 4.81
C SER A 40 -12.34 15.79 6.16
N ASN A 41 -13.48 15.17 6.46
CA ASN A 41 -13.68 14.25 7.59
C ASN A 41 -13.60 12.77 7.19
N CYS A 42 -13.34 12.47 5.92
CA CYS A 42 -13.27 11.08 5.48
C CYS A 42 -11.98 10.40 5.89
N ALA A 43 -12.03 9.08 6.03
CA ALA A 43 -10.87 8.29 6.37
C ALA A 43 -9.87 8.25 5.20
N LEU A 44 -8.59 8.35 5.56
CA LEU A 44 -7.47 8.36 4.63
C LEU A 44 -6.78 7.00 4.66
N ALA A 45 -6.76 6.31 3.52
CA ALA A 45 -5.80 5.25 3.27
C ALA A 45 -4.60 5.78 2.47
N VAL A 46 -3.42 5.24 2.72
CA VAL A 46 -2.18 5.62 2.04
C VAL A 46 -1.43 4.35 1.64
N SER A 47 -1.31 4.11 0.34
CA SER A 47 -0.39 3.10 -0.19
C SER A 47 1.07 3.45 0.14
N LEU A 48 1.66 2.67 1.04
CA LEU A 48 3.05 2.81 1.45
C LEU A 48 3.96 1.88 0.66
N ASN A 49 3.64 0.59 0.64
CA ASN A 49 4.24 -0.51 -0.15
C ASN A 49 5.76 -0.68 -0.13
N ALA A 50 6.51 0.15 0.60
CA ALA A 50 7.95 0.03 0.81
C ALA A 50 8.41 0.95 1.93
N THR A 51 9.50 0.55 2.61
CA THR A 51 10.10 1.30 3.73
C THR A 51 11.35 2.10 3.35
N THR A 52 11.80 2.01 2.10
CA THR A 52 12.91 2.81 1.56
C THR A 52 12.54 3.44 0.24
N ASP A 53 13.13 4.60 -0.05
CA ASP A 53 12.91 5.28 -1.33
C ASP A 53 13.43 4.44 -2.51
N GLU A 54 14.48 3.62 -2.35
CA GLU A 54 14.95 2.77 -3.47
C GLU A 54 13.91 1.72 -3.89
N VAL A 55 13.35 0.98 -2.93
CA VAL A 55 12.32 -0.03 -3.20
C VAL A 55 11.05 0.66 -3.68
N ARG A 56 10.67 1.76 -3.03
CA ARG A 56 9.47 2.51 -3.38
C ARG A 56 9.55 3.13 -4.77
N ASN A 57 10.72 3.60 -5.23
CA ASN A 57 10.92 4.11 -6.59
C ASN A 57 10.76 3.05 -7.68
N TRP A 58 10.89 1.77 -7.31
CA TRP A 58 10.70 0.64 -8.20
C TRP A 58 9.25 0.15 -8.19
N VAL A 59 8.69 -0.06 -7.00
CA VAL A 59 7.31 -0.56 -6.82
C VAL A 59 6.26 0.52 -7.12
N MET A 60 6.55 1.78 -6.78
CA MET A 60 5.66 2.94 -6.94
C MET A 60 6.42 4.12 -7.57
N PRO A 61 6.58 4.19 -8.91
CA PRO A 61 7.39 5.21 -9.59
C PRO A 61 7.04 6.67 -9.23
N ILE A 62 5.81 6.92 -8.76
CA ILE A 62 5.35 8.21 -8.22
C ILE A 62 6.24 8.73 -7.07
N ASN A 63 6.94 7.85 -6.37
CA ASN A 63 7.84 8.20 -5.27
C ASN A 63 9.01 9.11 -5.69
N ARG A 64 9.42 9.05 -6.96
CA ARG A 64 10.48 9.93 -7.49
C ARG A 64 10.08 11.40 -7.46
N LYS A 65 8.78 11.68 -7.53
CA LYS A 65 8.21 13.03 -7.45
C LYS A 65 7.85 13.42 -6.01
N TYR A 66 7.42 12.45 -5.21
CA TYR A 66 7.03 12.65 -3.81
C TYR A 66 7.60 11.54 -2.94
N ASN A 67 8.78 11.80 -2.39
CA ASN A 67 9.50 10.82 -1.59
C ASN A 67 8.78 10.51 -0.26
N LEU A 68 9.18 9.40 0.34
CA LEU A 68 8.61 8.87 1.56
C LEU A 68 8.67 9.87 2.72
N SER A 69 9.81 10.55 2.87
CA SER A 69 10.03 11.53 3.94
C SER A 69 9.03 12.68 3.92
N LEU A 70 8.78 13.26 2.73
CA LEU A 70 7.86 14.37 2.57
C LEU A 70 6.41 13.99 2.90
N LEU A 71 5.99 12.78 2.51
CA LEU A 71 4.68 12.22 2.81
C LEU A 71 4.49 12.05 4.32
N LEU A 72 5.43 11.37 4.98
CA LEU A 72 5.35 11.08 6.41
C LEU A 72 5.42 12.35 7.26
N GLN A 73 6.30 13.30 6.90
CA GLN A 73 6.37 14.59 7.57
C GLN A 73 5.04 15.34 7.47
N THR A 74 4.42 15.37 6.29
CA THR A 74 3.12 16.04 6.11
C THR A 74 2.02 15.40 6.96
N LEU A 75 1.99 14.07 7.05
CA LEU A 75 1.05 13.36 7.91
C LEU A 75 1.29 13.67 9.40
N ARG A 76 2.55 13.66 9.86
CA ARG A 76 2.90 14.03 11.25
C ARG A 76 2.45 15.45 11.58
N GLU A 77 2.70 16.41 10.69
CA GLU A 77 2.33 17.81 10.90
C GLU A 77 0.81 18.00 10.99
N GLU A 78 0.07 17.51 10.00
CA GLU A 78 -1.36 17.80 9.86
C GLU A 78 -2.23 16.98 10.84
N LEU A 79 -1.76 15.83 11.32
CA LEU A 79 -2.51 14.97 12.24
C LEU A 79 -2.31 15.32 13.72
N ARG A 80 -1.29 16.11 14.07
CA ARG A 80 -1.07 16.57 15.46
C ARG A 80 -2.29 17.27 16.06
N SER A 81 -3.02 18.03 15.25
CA SER A 81 -4.22 18.78 15.66
C SER A 81 -5.53 18.02 15.42
N LYS A 82 -5.51 16.83 14.83
CA LYS A 82 -6.71 16.04 14.53
C LYS A 82 -6.88 14.92 15.56
N HIS A 83 -7.68 15.21 16.59
CA HIS A 83 -8.08 14.19 17.56
C HIS A 83 -8.92 13.09 16.90
N ASN A 84 -8.72 11.84 17.34
CA ASN A 84 -9.44 10.64 16.88
C ASN A 84 -9.35 10.30 15.38
N TYR A 85 -8.44 10.92 14.64
CA TYR A 85 -8.18 10.57 13.25
C TYR A 85 -7.00 9.60 13.14
N LYS A 86 -7.18 8.48 12.43
CA LYS A 86 -6.10 7.52 12.16
C LYS A 86 -5.99 7.25 10.67
N VAL A 87 -4.78 7.32 10.13
CA VAL A 87 -4.48 6.95 8.74
C VAL A 87 -4.38 5.44 8.61
N LEU A 88 -4.89 4.86 7.53
CA LEU A 88 -4.66 3.45 7.21
C LEU A 88 -3.50 3.35 6.21
N PHE A 89 -2.35 2.82 6.64
CA PHE A 89 -1.28 2.51 5.70
C PHE A 89 -1.54 1.16 5.04
N GLU A 90 -1.63 1.15 3.72
CA GLU A 90 -1.70 -0.07 2.93
C GLU A 90 -0.28 -0.53 2.56
N TYR A 91 0.00 -1.81 2.82
CA TYR A 91 1.30 -2.41 2.58
C TYR A 91 1.13 -3.76 1.89
N VAL A 92 1.32 -3.78 0.58
CA VAL A 92 1.28 -5.02 -0.22
C VAL A 92 2.56 -5.81 0.04
N MET A 93 2.41 -7.06 0.45
CA MET A 93 3.52 -7.95 0.83
C MET A 93 4.06 -8.69 -0.40
N LEU A 94 5.26 -8.30 -0.83
CA LEU A 94 5.94 -8.80 -2.03
C LEU A 94 7.20 -9.57 -1.63
N VAL A 95 7.24 -10.85 -1.98
CA VAL A 95 8.31 -11.74 -1.52
C VAL A 95 9.68 -11.30 -2.02
N GLY A 96 10.66 -11.20 -1.11
CA GLY A 96 12.04 -10.81 -1.43
C GLY A 96 12.22 -9.34 -1.82
N VAL A 97 11.17 -8.53 -1.75
CA VAL A 97 11.19 -7.12 -2.17
C VAL A 97 11.00 -6.19 -0.98
N ASN A 98 9.99 -6.44 -0.16
CA ASN A 98 9.60 -5.55 0.94
C ASN A 98 9.06 -6.30 2.16
N ASP A 99 9.35 -7.60 2.27
CA ASP A 99 8.75 -8.52 3.23
C ASP A 99 9.75 -9.00 4.30
N SER A 100 10.94 -8.40 4.41
CA SER A 100 11.94 -8.81 5.41
C SER A 100 11.57 -8.37 6.83
N LEU A 101 12.15 -9.00 7.85
CA LEU A 101 11.97 -8.55 9.25
C LEU A 101 12.59 -7.18 9.51
N GLU A 102 13.60 -6.80 8.72
CA GLU A 102 14.18 -5.45 8.75
C GLU A 102 13.20 -4.42 8.15
N ASP A 103 12.45 -4.78 7.11
CA ASP A 103 11.35 -3.96 6.61
C ASP A 103 10.29 -3.72 7.69
N ALA A 104 9.94 -4.74 8.48
CA ALA A 104 9.00 -4.58 9.59
C ALA A 104 9.51 -3.56 10.62
N ARG A 105 10.78 -3.64 11.01
CA ARG A 105 11.42 -2.69 11.94
C ARG A 105 11.46 -1.28 11.38
N ARG A 106 11.87 -1.12 10.12
CA ARG A 106 11.84 0.19 9.45
C ARG A 106 10.43 0.75 9.37
N LEU A 107 9.43 -0.09 9.13
CA LEU A 107 8.03 0.35 9.08
C LEU A 107 7.58 0.95 10.41
N ILE A 108 7.95 0.33 11.53
CA ILE A 108 7.68 0.85 12.88
C ILE A 108 8.27 2.24 13.05
N ASP A 109 9.54 2.41 12.69
CA ASP A 109 10.24 3.70 12.81
C ASP A 109 9.60 4.78 11.93
N LEU A 110 9.21 4.43 10.70
CA LEU A 110 8.59 5.37 9.76
C LEU A 110 7.24 5.90 10.26
N VAL A 111 6.40 5.04 10.83
CA VAL A 111 5.07 5.41 11.29
C VAL A 111 5.05 5.96 12.72
N GLN A 112 6.18 5.95 13.41
CA GLN A 112 6.29 6.50 14.75
C GLN A 112 5.84 7.97 14.79
N GLY A 113 5.00 8.30 15.76
CA GLY A 113 4.41 9.63 15.93
C GLY A 113 3.28 9.97 14.93
N ILE A 114 2.83 9.02 14.11
CA ILE A 114 1.65 9.16 13.24
C ILE A 114 0.53 8.29 13.82
N PRO A 115 -0.64 8.87 14.16
CA PRO A 115 -1.80 8.07 14.51
C PRO A 115 -2.24 7.24 13.29
N CYS A 116 -1.97 5.93 13.30
CA CYS A 116 -2.25 5.08 12.15
C CYS A 116 -2.68 3.66 12.52
N LYS A 117 -3.11 2.94 11.50
CA LYS A 117 -3.29 1.50 11.45
C LYS A 117 -2.56 1.00 10.20
N VAL A 118 -2.08 -0.24 10.21
CA VAL A 118 -1.40 -0.86 9.07
C VAL A 118 -2.29 -1.97 8.52
N ASN A 119 -2.47 -2.02 7.21
CA ASN A 119 -3.17 -3.09 6.51
C ASN A 119 -2.16 -3.84 5.64
N LEU A 120 -1.76 -5.03 6.09
CA LEU A 120 -0.93 -5.94 5.32
C LEU A 120 -1.81 -6.65 4.29
N ILE A 121 -1.49 -6.50 3.01
CA ILE A 121 -2.28 -7.04 1.91
C ILE A 121 -1.45 -8.10 1.20
N SER A 122 -1.93 -9.34 1.17
CA SER A 122 -1.30 -10.37 0.36
C SER A 122 -1.45 -10.03 -1.12
N PHE A 123 -0.35 -10.09 -1.87
CA PHE A 123 -0.35 -9.79 -3.29
C PHE A 123 -1.13 -10.85 -4.08
N ASN A 124 -1.96 -10.43 -5.04
CA ASN A 124 -2.63 -11.34 -5.95
C ASN A 124 -1.92 -11.33 -7.31
N PRO A 125 -1.25 -12.42 -7.72
CA PRO A 125 -0.59 -12.50 -9.01
C PRO A 125 -1.55 -12.27 -10.18
N HIS A 126 -1.05 -11.63 -11.22
CA HIS A 126 -1.75 -11.49 -12.50
C HIS A 126 -0.78 -11.65 -13.65
N CYS A 127 -1.31 -11.93 -14.85
CA CYS A 127 -0.52 -12.06 -16.06
C CYS A 127 0.35 -10.79 -16.26
N GLY A 128 1.65 -10.99 -16.49
CA GLY A 128 2.63 -9.92 -16.67
C GLY A 128 3.27 -9.37 -15.39
N SER A 129 2.79 -9.73 -14.19
CA SER A 129 3.47 -9.37 -12.93
C SER A 129 4.76 -10.17 -12.75
N GLN A 130 5.86 -9.48 -12.38
CA GLN A 130 7.12 -10.10 -11.97
C GLN A 130 7.18 -10.35 -10.46
N PHE A 131 6.20 -9.86 -9.69
CA PHE A 131 6.13 -10.04 -8.25
C PHE A 131 5.41 -11.32 -7.87
N LYS A 132 5.77 -11.85 -6.70
CA LYS A 132 5.17 -13.04 -6.09
C LYS A 132 4.62 -12.71 -4.69
N PRO A 133 3.58 -13.41 -4.22
CA PRO A 133 3.05 -13.22 -2.89
C PRO A 133 4.05 -13.67 -1.84
N THR A 134 4.10 -12.95 -0.73
CA THR A 134 4.77 -13.41 0.49
C THR A 134 4.00 -14.59 1.09
N SER A 135 4.70 -15.58 1.64
CA SER A 135 4.04 -16.72 2.30
C SER A 135 3.25 -16.28 3.53
N GLU A 136 2.21 -17.04 3.90
CA GLU A 136 1.35 -16.69 5.02
C GLU A 136 2.10 -16.69 6.36
N GLU A 137 3.06 -17.61 6.53
CA GLU A 137 3.90 -17.70 7.72
C GLU A 137 4.71 -16.42 7.90
N LYS A 138 5.36 -15.95 6.82
CA LYS A 138 6.19 -14.75 6.86
C LYS A 138 5.36 -13.47 7.00
N ILE A 139 4.17 -13.41 6.41
CA ILE A 139 3.23 -12.30 6.67
C ILE A 139 2.81 -12.28 8.15
N THR A 140 2.56 -13.46 8.74
CA THR A 140 2.21 -13.57 10.16
C THR A 140 3.35 -13.12 11.07
N GLU A 141 4.58 -13.50 10.76
CA GLU A 141 5.77 -13.05 11.49
C GLU A 141 5.95 -11.53 11.40
N PHE A 142 5.86 -10.97 10.19
CA PHE A 142 5.91 -9.52 9.97
C PHE A 142 4.83 -8.78 10.77
N ARG A 143 3.60 -9.29 10.75
CA ARG A 143 2.47 -8.77 11.53
C ARG A 143 2.75 -8.78 13.03
N ASN A 144 3.31 -9.88 13.55
CA ASN A 144 3.58 -10.02 14.98
C ASN A 144 4.61 -8.99 15.44
N ILE A 145 5.68 -8.76 14.68
CA ILE A 145 6.68 -7.72 14.97
C ILE A 145 6.02 -6.34 15.09
N LEU A 146 5.15 -5.98 14.13
CA LEU A 146 4.44 -4.71 14.17
C LEU A 146 3.50 -4.61 15.39
N ALA A 147 2.77 -5.69 15.69
CA ALA A 147 1.82 -5.75 16.79
C ALA A 147 2.53 -5.66 18.16
N GLU A 148 3.66 -6.34 18.34
CA GLU A 148 4.51 -6.28 19.53
C GLU A 148 5.05 -4.86 19.78
N ALA A 149 5.32 -4.10 18.71
CA ALA A 149 5.67 -2.69 18.79
C ALA A 149 4.48 -1.74 19.05
N GLY A 150 3.27 -2.29 19.25
CA GLY A 150 2.06 -1.52 19.56
C GLY A 150 1.30 -0.98 18.35
N CYS A 151 1.64 -1.40 17.12
CA CYS A 151 0.89 -1.03 15.93
C CYS A 151 -0.46 -1.76 15.88
N ILE A 152 -1.50 -1.07 15.41
CA ILE A 152 -2.76 -1.74 15.05
C ILE A 152 -2.63 -2.29 13.63
N VAL A 153 -2.61 -3.61 13.49
CA VAL A 153 -2.36 -4.28 12.20
C VAL A 153 -3.57 -5.10 11.79
N PHE A 154 -3.98 -4.96 10.53
CA PHE A 154 -4.94 -5.83 9.87
C PHE A 154 -4.22 -6.67 8.82
N LEU A 155 -4.72 -7.88 8.62
CA LEU A 155 -4.30 -8.75 7.54
C LEU A 155 -5.47 -8.89 6.56
N ARG A 156 -5.22 -8.55 5.30
CA ARG A 156 -6.11 -8.82 4.18
C ARG A 156 -5.51 -9.98 3.39
N PRO A 157 -5.97 -11.23 3.60
CA PRO A 157 -5.49 -12.36 2.84
C PRO A 157 -5.84 -12.19 1.37
N ASN A 158 -5.15 -12.94 0.51
CA ASN A 158 -5.57 -13.02 -0.87
C ASN A 158 -6.98 -13.61 -0.87
N ARG A 159 -7.86 -13.03 -1.69
CA ARG A 159 -9.14 -13.68 -1.96
C ARG A 159 -8.81 -14.80 -2.95
N GLY A 160 -8.38 -15.97 -2.47
CA GLY A 160 -8.26 -17.17 -3.31
C GLY A 160 -9.55 -17.29 -4.14
N ASP A 161 -9.54 -17.66 -5.41
CA ASP A 161 -9.13 -18.98 -5.93
C ASP A 161 -9.63 -20.19 -5.11
N ASP A 162 -10.58 -19.96 -4.21
CA ASP A 162 -11.47 -21.01 -3.69
C ASP A 162 -12.66 -21.15 -4.65
N GLN A 163 -12.47 -22.05 -5.63
CA GLN A 163 -13.44 -22.87 -6.36
C GLN A 163 -14.77 -22.25 -6.84
N MET A 164 -14.99 -22.33 -8.16
CA MET A 164 -16.31 -22.54 -8.79
C MET A 164 -17.53 -21.90 -8.09
N ALA A 165 -17.81 -20.62 -8.35
CA ALA A 165 -19.19 -20.14 -8.30
C ALA A 165 -19.39 -18.86 -9.12
N ALA A 166 -20.39 -18.95 -10.01
CA ALA A 166 -21.13 -17.89 -10.70
C ALA A 166 -20.52 -17.28 -11.97
N CYS A 167 -20.88 -17.90 -13.10
CA CYS A 167 -21.36 -17.27 -14.33
C CYS A 167 -21.36 -15.74 -14.34
N GLY A 168 -20.51 -15.15 -15.18
CA GLY A 168 -20.54 -13.71 -15.43
C GLY A 168 -19.38 -13.22 -16.29
N GLN A 169 -18.98 -13.99 -17.30
CA GLN A 169 -18.11 -13.47 -18.36
C GLN A 169 -18.85 -12.37 -19.13
N LEU A 170 -18.65 -11.09 -18.80
CA LEU A 170 -18.81 -10.00 -19.76
C LEU A 170 -17.91 -8.81 -19.37
N GLY A 171 -16.81 -8.66 -20.10
CA GLY A 171 -15.95 -7.48 -20.08
C GLY A 171 -14.72 -7.70 -20.95
N LYS A 172 -14.79 -7.26 -22.21
CA LYS A 172 -13.73 -7.44 -23.23
C LYS A 172 -12.37 -6.93 -22.69
N PRO A 173 -11.28 -7.72 -22.80
CA PRO A 173 -9.96 -7.23 -22.44
C PRO A 173 -9.46 -6.26 -23.51
N GLY A 174 -9.48 -4.96 -23.21
CA GLY A 174 -8.61 -4.00 -23.89
C GLY A 174 -7.18 -4.27 -23.46
N GLN A 175 -6.32 -4.62 -24.40
CA GLN A 175 -4.89 -4.85 -24.16
C GLN A 175 -4.24 -3.52 -23.74
N VAL A 176 -4.05 -3.33 -22.44
CA VAL A 176 -3.06 -2.40 -21.90
C VAL A 176 -1.98 -3.25 -21.27
N GLN A 177 -0.88 -3.43 -22.01
CA GLN A 177 0.29 -4.11 -21.53
C GLN A 177 1.09 -3.12 -20.68
N ALA A 178 1.04 -3.29 -19.36
CA ALA A 178 1.83 -2.52 -18.40
C ALA A 178 3.33 -2.60 -18.78
N PRO A 179 4.13 -1.53 -18.70
CA PRO A 179 5.56 -1.58 -18.99
C PRO A 179 6.25 -2.58 -18.06
N LEU A 180 7.00 -3.49 -18.67
CA LEU A 180 7.83 -4.46 -17.96
C LEU A 180 8.97 -3.72 -17.23
N LEU A 181 8.75 -3.28 -15.99
CA LEU A 181 9.82 -2.79 -15.13
C LEU A 181 10.69 -3.98 -14.72
N ARG A 182 11.95 -4.02 -15.18
CA ARG A 182 12.93 -5.05 -14.76
C ARG A 182 13.15 -4.98 -13.24
N VAL A 183 13.13 -6.12 -12.58
CA VAL A 183 13.63 -6.26 -11.19
C VAL A 183 15.10 -5.81 -11.14
N PRO A 184 15.48 -4.82 -10.31
CA PRO A 184 16.88 -4.46 -10.12
C PRO A 184 17.69 -5.68 -9.66
N ALA A 185 18.90 -5.87 -10.18
CA ALA A 185 19.71 -7.07 -9.94
C ALA A 185 19.86 -7.46 -8.45
N LYS A 186 19.89 -6.47 -7.55
CA LYS A 186 19.97 -6.65 -6.10
C LYS A 186 18.73 -7.28 -5.44
N PHE A 187 17.60 -7.32 -6.14
CA PHE A 187 16.33 -7.94 -5.68
C PHE A 187 15.97 -9.19 -6.48
N GLN A 188 16.85 -9.64 -7.39
CA GLN A 188 16.69 -10.92 -8.07
C GLN A 188 17.17 -12.00 -7.11
N SER A 189 16.26 -12.81 -6.57
CA SER A 189 16.64 -14.01 -5.83
C SER A 189 17.40 -14.96 -6.77
N ALA A 190 18.54 -15.49 -6.34
CA ALA A 190 19.23 -16.56 -7.06
C ALA A 190 18.24 -17.72 -7.29
N PRO A 191 18.20 -18.32 -8.49
CA PRO A 191 17.39 -19.52 -8.71
C PRO A 191 17.90 -20.61 -7.76
N THR A 192 16.97 -21.18 -6.97
CA THR A 192 17.20 -22.43 -6.24
C THR A 192 17.36 -23.57 -7.22
#